data_AF-A0A6L4Z5M1-F1
#
_entry.id   AF-A0A6L4Z5M1-F1
#
_cell.length_a   1.000
_cell.length_b   1.000
_cell.length_c   1.000
_cell.angle_alpha   90.00
_cell.angle_beta   90.00
_cell.angle_gamma   90.00
#
_symmetry.space_group_name_H-M   'P 1'
#
loop_
_entity.id
_entity.type
_entity.pdbx_description
1 polymer ?
#
loop_
_entity_poly.entity_id
_entity_poly.type
_entity_poly.pdbx_seq_one_letter_code
_entity_poly.pdbx_strand_id
1 'polypeptide(L)'
;MKKISTTGILLFVFLLVNHHVSNGCTNFLVTRGASADGSTMVTYAADSHTLYGELYFQPAQNHPAGAMRDIYEWDTGKFLGKIPQPAHTFSVVGNMNEFQLAISETTFGGREELGKQTGAIMDYGSLIYVALQRAKTAREAIDVMTKLVKEFGYYSSGESFSIADPNEVWIMD
;
A
#
# COMPACT_ATOMS: atom_id res chain seq x y z
N MET A 1 -15.32 -7.91 55.52
CA MET A 1 -14.77 -7.10 54.40
C MET A 1 -13.56 -7.85 53.84
N LYS A 2 -13.61 -8.32 52.58
CA LYS A 2 -12.46 -9.04 51.98
C LYS A 2 -11.32 -8.04 51.74
N LYS A 3 -10.14 -8.29 52.33
CA LYS A 3 -8.96 -7.45 52.12
C LYS A 3 -8.51 -7.59 50.66
N ILE A 4 -8.41 -6.48 49.95
CA ILE A 4 -7.89 -6.45 48.59
C ILE A 4 -6.37 -6.64 48.67
N SER A 5 -5.82 -7.56 47.88
CA SER A 5 -4.38 -7.88 47.85
C SER A 5 -3.60 -6.76 47.17
N THR A 6 -2.59 -6.20 47.85
CA THR A 6 -1.69 -5.17 47.30
C THR A 6 -1.00 -5.64 46.01
N THR A 7 -0.65 -6.92 45.92
CA THR A 7 -0.07 -7.52 44.71
C THR A 7 -1.05 -7.51 43.53
N GLY A 8 -2.34 -7.77 43.80
CA GLY A 8 -3.39 -7.70 42.78
C GLY A 8 -3.60 -6.28 42.27
N ILE A 9 -3.51 -5.29 43.15
CA ILE A 9 -3.59 -3.86 42.77
C ILE A 9 -2.39 -3.49 41.89
N LEU A 10 -1.17 -3.87 42.28
CA LEU A 10 0.04 -3.56 41.51
C LEU A 10 0.03 -4.21 40.12
N LEU A 11 -0.44 -5.45 40.00
CA LEU A 11 -0.56 -6.13 38.71
C LEU A 11 -1.60 -5.46 37.81
N PHE A 12 -2.75 -5.07 38.38
CA PHE A 12 -3.80 -4.37 37.64
C PHE A 12 -3.34 -2.99 37.16
N VAL A 13 -2.65 -2.22 38.02
CA VAL A 13 -2.04 -0.95 37.64
C VAL A 13 -0.99 -1.15 36.56
N PHE A 14 -0.13 -2.17 36.68
CA PHE A 14 0.86 -2.50 35.65
C PHE A 14 0.21 -2.77 34.28
N LEU A 15 -0.86 -3.57 34.23
CA LEU A 15 -1.58 -3.84 32.99
C LEU A 15 -2.25 -2.59 32.39
N LEU A 16 -2.83 -1.72 33.23
CA LEU A 16 -3.44 -0.47 32.77
C LEU A 16 -2.40 0.52 32.22
N VAL A 17 -1.23 0.62 32.85
CA VAL A 17 -0.18 1.57 32.46
C VAL A 17 0.57 1.10 31.20
N ASN A 18 0.61 -0.21 30.95
CA ASN A 18 1.25 -0.80 29.75
C ASN A 18 0.27 -1.06 28.60
N HIS A 19 -0.96 -0.55 28.67
CA HIS A 19 -1.89 -0.68 27.55
C HIS A 19 -1.51 0.33 26.46
N HIS A 20 -0.78 -0.15 25.45
CA HIS A 20 -0.47 0.62 24.25
C HIS A 20 -1.56 0.38 23.20
N VAL A 21 -2.32 1.44 22.89
CA VAL A 21 -3.19 1.44 21.71
C VAL A 21 -2.30 1.71 20.49
N SER A 22 -2.23 0.74 19.59
CA SER A 22 -1.61 0.91 18.28
C SER A 22 -2.71 1.26 17.28
N ASN A 23 -2.57 2.39 16.60
CA ASN A 23 -3.38 2.72 15.44
C ASN A 23 -2.49 2.50 14.22
N GLY A 24 -2.86 1.58 13.36
CA GLY A 24 -2.08 1.31 12.17
C GLY A 24 -2.69 0.21 11.32
N CYS A 25 -2.47 0.33 10.02
CA CYS A 25 -2.81 -0.73 9.09
C CYS A 25 -2.01 -2.00 9.41
N THR A 26 -2.60 -3.17 9.11
CA THR A 26 -1.93 -4.46 9.33
C THR A 26 -2.02 -5.35 8.09
N ASN A 27 -0.85 -5.80 7.61
CA ASN A 27 -0.73 -6.74 6.51
C ASN A 27 -0.04 -8.04 6.96
N PHE A 28 -0.54 -9.17 6.47
CA PHE A 28 0.11 -10.47 6.54
C PHE A 28 0.59 -10.85 5.16
N LEU A 29 1.86 -11.24 5.07
CA LEU A 29 2.51 -11.70 3.84
C LEU A 29 2.76 -13.20 3.97
N VAL A 30 2.15 -14.00 3.09
CA VAL A 30 2.30 -15.46 3.08
C VAL A 30 2.93 -15.89 1.77
N THR A 31 4.15 -16.40 1.86
CA THR A 31 4.86 -16.94 0.70
C THR A 31 4.31 -18.32 0.32
N ARG A 32 4.60 -18.75 -0.91
CA ARG A 32 4.25 -20.09 -1.42
C ARG A 32 4.65 -21.23 -0.48
N GLY A 33 5.82 -21.13 0.15
CA GLY A 33 6.32 -22.17 1.07
C GLY A 33 5.68 -22.14 2.46
N ALA A 34 4.96 -21.07 2.79
CA ALA A 34 4.30 -20.88 4.08
C ALA A 34 2.80 -21.19 4.05
N SER A 35 2.19 -21.28 2.87
CA SER A 35 0.78 -21.64 2.71
C SER A 35 0.58 -23.16 2.62
N ALA A 36 -0.61 -23.63 2.99
CA ALA A 36 -0.94 -25.06 2.97
C ALA A 36 -1.13 -25.62 1.55
N ASP A 37 -1.42 -24.75 0.58
CA ASP A 37 -1.78 -25.10 -0.80
C ASP A 37 -0.77 -24.56 -1.84
N GLY A 38 0.29 -23.87 -1.42
CA GLY A 38 1.23 -23.24 -2.32
C GLY A 38 0.72 -21.96 -2.98
N SER A 39 -0.34 -21.34 -2.46
CA SER A 39 -0.73 -19.98 -2.84
C SER A 39 0.17 -18.93 -2.21
N THR A 40 0.25 -17.76 -2.83
CA THR A 40 0.78 -16.54 -2.23
C THR A 40 -0.39 -15.69 -1.73
N MET A 41 -0.21 -14.97 -0.62
CA MET A 41 -1.25 -14.10 -0.06
C MET A 41 -0.65 -12.83 0.50
N VAL A 42 -1.33 -11.71 0.27
CA VAL A 42 -1.18 -10.46 1.02
C VAL A 42 -2.55 -10.07 1.56
N THR A 43 -2.61 -9.60 2.80
CA THR A 43 -3.81 -9.01 3.37
C THR A 43 -3.71 -7.50 3.38
N TYR A 44 -4.85 -6.83 3.57
CA TYR A 44 -4.90 -5.38 3.74
C TYR A 44 -5.97 -5.01 4.77
N ALA A 45 -5.55 -4.82 6.01
CA ALA A 45 -6.40 -4.25 7.05
C ALA A 45 -6.08 -2.75 7.15
N ALA A 46 -6.88 -1.92 6.46
CA ALA A 46 -6.73 -0.48 6.47
C ALA A 46 -7.57 0.13 7.60
N ASP A 47 -6.91 0.56 8.68
CA ASP A 47 -7.56 1.14 9.84
C ASP A 47 -7.91 2.61 9.59
N SER A 48 -9.14 2.85 9.12
CA SER A 48 -9.64 4.20 8.84
C SER A 48 -11.11 4.36 9.23
N HIS A 49 -11.46 5.56 9.69
CA HIS A 49 -12.84 5.94 10.01
C HIS A 49 -13.52 6.70 8.86
N THR A 50 -12.79 6.98 7.78
CA THR A 50 -13.26 7.77 6.62
C THR A 50 -13.17 7.01 5.30
N LEU A 51 -12.34 5.97 5.22
CA LEU A 51 -12.21 5.13 4.03
C LEU A 51 -13.20 3.96 4.15
N TYR A 52 -14.23 3.97 3.30
CA TYR A 52 -15.16 2.86 3.18
C TYR A 52 -14.67 1.92 2.09
N GLY A 53 -14.75 0.61 2.30
CA GLY A 53 -14.23 -0.37 1.34
C GLY A 53 -14.94 -0.28 -0.02
N GLU A 54 -14.21 0.18 -1.03
CA GLU A 54 -14.65 0.17 -2.42
C GLU A 54 -13.75 -0.74 -3.27
N LEU A 55 -14.35 -1.34 -4.29
CA LEU A 55 -13.63 -2.16 -5.28
C LEU A 55 -13.52 -1.35 -6.57
N TYR A 56 -12.46 -0.56 -6.69
CA TYR A 56 -12.22 0.23 -7.91
C TYR A 56 -12.05 -0.69 -9.11
N PHE A 57 -12.64 -0.30 -10.25
CA PHE A 57 -12.44 -1.00 -11.51
C PHE A 57 -11.84 -0.06 -12.56
N GLN A 58 -10.73 -0.48 -13.15
CA GLN A 58 -10.09 0.19 -14.26
C GLN A 58 -9.94 -0.82 -15.41
N PRO A 59 -10.59 -0.62 -16.57
CA PRO A 59 -10.47 -1.55 -17.68
C PRO A 59 -9.08 -1.48 -18.33
N ALA A 60 -8.68 -2.58 -18.97
CA ALA A 60 -7.51 -2.57 -19.84
C ALA A 60 -7.78 -1.64 -21.03
N GLN A 61 -6.77 -0.88 -21.45
CA GLN A 61 -6.94 0.15 -22.47
C GLN A 61 -5.65 0.41 -23.26
N ASN A 62 -5.80 0.69 -24.56
CA ASN A 62 -4.74 1.20 -25.40
C ASN A 62 -4.72 2.73 -25.38
N HIS A 63 -3.52 3.31 -25.38
CA HIS A 63 -3.32 4.77 -25.37
C HIS A 63 -2.58 5.22 -26.64
N PRO A 64 -2.93 6.39 -27.21
CA PRO A 64 -2.19 6.94 -28.34
C PRO A 64 -0.77 7.36 -27.92
N ALA A 65 0.13 7.46 -28.91
CA ALA A 65 1.49 7.93 -28.66
C ALA A 65 1.50 9.35 -28.05
N GLY A 66 2.29 9.54 -26.99
CA GLY A 66 2.37 10.81 -26.26
C GLY A 66 1.20 11.07 -25.30
N ALA A 67 0.32 10.10 -25.08
CA ALA A 67 -0.73 10.22 -24.06
C ALA A 67 -0.14 10.43 -22.67
N MET A 68 -0.83 11.24 -21.86
CA MET A 68 -0.47 11.56 -20.48
C MET A 68 -1.61 11.14 -19.55
N ARG A 69 -1.27 10.68 -18.34
CA ARG A 69 -2.18 10.39 -17.25
C ARG A 69 -2.11 11.49 -16.20
N ASP A 70 -3.26 12.00 -15.80
CA ASP A 70 -3.37 12.91 -14.66
C ASP A 70 -3.27 12.13 -13.35
N ILE A 71 -2.46 12.64 -12.43
CA ILE A 71 -2.26 12.08 -11.10
C ILE A 71 -2.94 12.99 -10.08
N TYR A 72 -3.83 12.38 -9.30
CA TYR A 72 -4.51 13.01 -8.19
C TYR A 72 -4.13 12.25 -6.93
N GLU A 73 -3.75 12.99 -5.89
CA GLU A 73 -3.46 12.44 -4.59
C GLU A 73 -4.67 11.67 -4.06
N TRP A 74 -4.47 10.42 -3.62
CA TRP A 74 -5.55 9.47 -3.40
C TRP A 74 -6.55 9.90 -2.32
N ASP A 75 -6.08 10.50 -1.22
CA ASP A 75 -6.94 10.85 -0.08
C ASP A 75 -7.71 12.16 -0.26
N THR A 76 -7.06 13.18 -0.85
CA THR A 76 -7.63 14.54 -0.97
C THR A 76 -8.16 14.87 -2.35
N GLY A 77 -7.84 14.06 -3.38
CA GLY A 77 -8.19 14.33 -4.78
C GLY A 77 -7.45 15.55 -5.35
N LYS A 78 -6.36 15.99 -4.72
CA LYS A 78 -5.55 17.11 -5.20
C LYS A 78 -4.79 16.70 -6.46
N PHE A 79 -4.91 17.50 -7.52
CA PHE A 79 -4.09 17.31 -8.72
C PHE A 79 -2.60 17.54 -8.40
N LEU A 80 -1.76 16.55 -8.69
CA LEU A 80 -0.32 16.58 -8.43
C LEU A 80 0.51 16.77 -9.71
N GLY A 81 0.02 16.31 -10.87
CA GLY A 81 0.74 16.45 -12.12
C GLY A 81 0.31 15.43 -13.17
N LYS A 82 1.15 15.25 -14.20
CA LYS A 82 0.92 14.30 -15.28
C LYS A 82 2.14 13.40 -15.50
N ILE A 83 1.88 12.13 -15.80
CA ILE A 83 2.93 11.16 -16.19
C ILE A 83 2.63 10.57 -17.58
N PRO A 84 3.63 10.14 -18.37
CA PRO A 84 3.39 9.47 -19.64
C PRO A 84 2.60 8.17 -19.48
N GLN A 85 1.69 7.88 -20.40
CA GLN A 85 1.01 6.59 -20.51
C GLN A 85 1.82 5.61 -21.38
N PRO A 86 1.90 4.33 -21.01
CA PRO A 86 2.35 3.30 -21.93
C PRO A 86 1.32 3.09 -23.06
N ALA A 87 1.71 2.41 -24.13
CA ALA A 87 0.81 2.09 -25.24
C ALA A 87 -0.40 1.24 -24.81
N HIS A 88 -0.26 0.44 -23.74
CA HIS A 88 -1.31 -0.40 -23.18
C HIS A 88 -1.23 -0.44 -21.67
N THR A 89 -2.38 -0.40 -21.00
CA THR A 89 -2.54 -0.60 -19.55
C THR A 89 -3.43 -1.80 -19.28
N PHE A 90 -3.12 -2.54 -18.22
CA PHE A 90 -3.84 -3.73 -17.79
C PHE A 90 -5.11 -3.40 -17.01
N SER A 91 -6.03 -4.36 -16.96
CA SER A 91 -7.24 -4.23 -16.15
C SER A 91 -6.96 -4.47 -14.67
N VAL A 92 -7.58 -3.65 -13.81
CA VAL A 92 -7.40 -3.65 -12.36
C VAL A 92 -8.75 -3.69 -11.68
N VAL A 93 -8.90 -4.59 -10.70
CA VAL A 93 -10.07 -4.73 -9.83
C VAL A 93 -9.58 -4.69 -8.39
N GLY A 94 -9.97 -3.65 -7.65
CA GLY A 94 -9.41 -3.35 -6.34
C GLY A 94 -7.89 -3.26 -6.40
N ASN A 95 -7.24 -3.99 -5.50
CA ASN A 95 -5.79 -4.04 -5.38
C ASN A 95 -5.14 -5.19 -6.16
N MET A 96 -5.78 -5.68 -7.22
CA MET A 96 -5.28 -6.77 -8.06
C MET A 96 -5.52 -6.50 -9.55
N ASN A 97 -4.62 -6.99 -10.41
CA ASN A 97 -4.79 -6.91 -11.86
C ASN A 97 -5.08 -8.28 -12.51
N GLU A 98 -5.30 -8.28 -13.82
CA GLU A 98 -5.60 -9.50 -14.61
C GLU A 98 -4.48 -10.56 -14.64
N PHE A 99 -3.28 -10.24 -14.15
CA PHE A 99 -2.15 -11.15 -14.06
C PHE A 99 -1.98 -11.76 -12.66
N GLN A 100 -2.98 -11.60 -11.78
CA GLN A 100 -2.93 -12.04 -10.38
C GLN A 100 -1.81 -11.37 -9.57
N LEU A 101 -1.34 -10.20 -10.02
CA LEU A 101 -0.49 -9.32 -9.23
C LEU A 101 -1.39 -8.52 -8.28
N ALA A 102 -1.08 -8.57 -6.98
CA ALA A 102 -1.76 -7.82 -5.94
C ALA A 102 -0.78 -6.92 -5.17
N ILE A 103 -1.25 -5.72 -4.78
CA ILE A 103 -0.45 -4.76 -4.00
C ILE A 103 -1.31 -4.16 -2.89
N SER A 104 -0.86 -4.26 -1.64
CA SER A 104 -1.41 -3.54 -0.49
C SER A 104 -0.32 -2.73 0.21
N GLU A 105 -0.67 -1.97 1.24
CA GLU A 105 0.29 -1.15 1.99
C GLU A 105 0.03 -1.14 3.50
N THR A 106 1.03 -0.71 4.26
CA THR A 106 0.82 -0.16 5.61
C THR A 106 1.66 1.09 5.82
N THR A 107 1.08 2.12 6.44
CA THR A 107 1.80 3.34 6.81
C THR A 107 2.64 3.21 8.06
N PHE A 108 3.93 3.54 7.95
CA PHE A 108 4.84 3.69 9.10
C PHE A 108 5.21 5.15 9.38
N GLY A 109 4.82 6.09 8.52
CA GLY A 109 5.03 7.54 8.69
C GLY A 109 6.44 7.98 8.31
N GLY A 110 7.45 7.33 8.90
CA GLY A 110 8.87 7.59 8.62
C GLY A 110 9.38 8.91 9.21
N ARG A 111 10.51 9.41 8.69
CA ARG A 111 11.11 10.68 9.11
C ARG A 111 10.42 11.85 8.40
N GLU A 112 9.97 12.86 9.12
CA GLU A 112 9.18 13.97 8.57
C GLU A 112 9.90 14.73 7.43
N GLU A 113 11.23 14.82 7.48
CA GLU A 113 12.02 15.46 6.42
C GLU A 113 12.01 14.68 5.09
N LEU A 114 11.64 13.40 5.11
CA LEU A 114 11.49 12.56 3.92
C LEU A 114 10.05 12.53 3.40
N GLY A 115 9.08 13.00 4.18
CA GLY A 115 7.66 12.99 3.80
C GLY A 115 7.23 14.14 2.89
N LYS A 116 8.15 15.04 2.49
CA LYS A 116 7.86 16.19 1.63
C LYS A 116 8.97 16.40 0.60
N GLN A 117 8.61 16.24 -0.67
CA GLN A 117 9.45 16.58 -1.81
C GLN A 117 8.74 17.61 -2.69
N THR A 118 9.35 18.78 -2.90
CA THR A 118 8.78 19.81 -3.77
C THR A 118 8.69 19.31 -5.21
N GLY A 119 7.51 19.42 -5.81
CA GLY A 119 7.25 19.00 -7.19
C GLY A 119 7.04 17.49 -7.36
N ALA A 120 6.97 16.72 -6.27
CA ALA A 120 6.64 15.30 -6.35
C ALA A 120 5.21 15.06 -6.82
N ILE A 121 5.02 14.03 -7.64
CA ILE A 121 3.75 13.67 -8.28
C ILE A 121 3.18 12.37 -7.73
N MET A 122 4.02 11.40 -7.37
CA MET A 122 3.54 10.04 -7.04
C MET A 122 3.23 9.92 -5.55
N ASP A 123 1.95 9.91 -5.18
CA ASP A 123 1.50 9.45 -3.86
C ASP A 123 1.41 7.92 -3.80
N TYR A 124 1.29 7.38 -2.58
CA TYR A 124 1.26 5.95 -2.32
C TYR A 124 0.11 5.22 -3.04
N GLY A 125 -1.10 5.76 -3.02
CA GLY A 125 -2.25 5.19 -3.72
C GLY A 125 -2.05 5.20 -5.22
N SER A 126 -1.55 6.31 -5.77
CA SER A 126 -1.18 6.38 -7.19
C SER A 126 -0.11 5.37 -7.57
N LEU A 127 0.90 5.13 -6.73
CA LEU A 127 1.92 4.10 -7.01
C LEU A 127 1.29 2.70 -7.13
N ILE A 128 0.36 2.34 -6.23
CA ILE A 128 -0.35 1.05 -6.27
C ILE A 128 -1.09 0.89 -7.61
N TYR A 129 -2.01 1.79 -7.92
CA TYR A 129 -2.87 1.62 -9.10
C TYR A 129 -2.10 1.79 -10.42
N VAL A 130 -1.13 2.71 -10.48
CA VAL A 130 -0.32 2.89 -11.69
C VAL A 130 0.60 1.68 -11.90
N ALA A 131 1.16 1.08 -10.84
CA ALA A 131 1.95 -0.14 -10.97
C ALA A 131 1.10 -1.34 -11.42
N LEU A 132 -0.09 -1.53 -10.83
CA LEU A 132 -1.02 -2.58 -11.23
C LEU A 132 -1.44 -2.47 -12.71
N GLN A 133 -1.59 -1.25 -13.23
CA GLN A 133 -1.89 -1.04 -14.65
C GLN A 133 -0.70 -1.27 -15.59
N ARG A 134 0.54 -1.40 -15.08
CA ARG A 134 1.78 -1.40 -15.88
C ARG A 134 2.69 -2.61 -15.67
N ALA A 135 2.41 -3.46 -14.68
CA ALA A 135 3.22 -4.62 -14.33
C ALA A 135 2.39 -5.91 -14.33
N LYS A 136 3.04 -7.05 -14.60
CA LYS A 136 2.43 -8.39 -14.56
C LYS A 136 2.92 -9.25 -13.40
N THR A 137 4.05 -8.88 -12.80
CA THR A 137 4.72 -9.63 -11.72
C THR A 137 5.13 -8.69 -10.60
N ALA A 138 5.43 -9.25 -9.42
CA ALA A 138 5.85 -8.48 -8.25
C ALA A 138 7.12 -7.68 -8.53
N ARG A 139 8.10 -8.26 -9.23
CA ARG A 139 9.34 -7.55 -9.59
C ARG A 139 9.13 -6.47 -10.63
N GLU A 140 8.26 -6.70 -11.62
CA GLU A 140 7.89 -5.64 -12.57
C GLU A 140 7.20 -4.48 -11.84
N ALA A 141 6.37 -4.76 -10.83
CA ALA A 141 5.74 -3.71 -10.03
C ALA A 141 6.78 -2.89 -9.26
N ILE A 142 7.75 -3.54 -8.60
CA ILE A 142 8.86 -2.87 -7.90
C ILE A 142 9.65 -1.99 -8.88
N ASP A 143 9.99 -2.50 -10.08
CA ASP A 143 10.71 -1.73 -11.10
C ASP A 143 9.89 -0.52 -11.61
N VAL A 144 8.59 -0.69 -11.82
CA VAL A 144 7.69 0.42 -12.19
C VAL A 144 7.61 1.47 -11.10
N MET A 145 7.37 1.07 -9.85
CA MET A 145 7.21 1.98 -8.72
C MET A 145 8.49 2.77 -8.47
N THR A 146 9.64 2.10 -8.45
CA THR A 146 10.94 2.75 -8.22
C THR A 146 11.32 3.70 -9.36
N LYS A 147 11.02 3.36 -10.63
CA LYS A 147 11.20 4.28 -11.77
C LYS A 147 10.31 5.51 -11.66
N LEU A 148 9.04 5.33 -11.31
CA LEU A 148 8.10 6.44 -11.14
C LEU A 148 8.52 7.40 -10.02
N VAL A 149 8.92 6.86 -8.86
CA VAL A 149 9.44 7.68 -7.75
C VAL A 149 10.73 8.40 -8.15
N LYS A 150 11.64 7.72 -8.84
CA LYS A 150 12.90 8.32 -9.29
C LYS A 150 12.68 9.48 -10.28
N GLU A 151 11.73 9.34 -11.19
CA GLU A 151 11.47 10.32 -12.25
C GLU A 151 10.56 11.47 -11.78
N PHE A 152 9.52 11.15 -11.01
CA PHE A 152 8.45 12.08 -10.67
C PHE A 152 8.35 12.42 -9.17
N GLY A 153 9.24 11.88 -8.34
CA GLY A 153 9.25 12.11 -6.89
C GLY A 153 8.14 11.40 -6.13
N TYR A 154 8.26 11.39 -4.80
CA TYR A 154 7.31 10.74 -3.89
C TYR A 154 6.56 11.78 -3.03
N TYR A 155 5.22 11.70 -3.02
CA TYR A 155 4.30 12.64 -2.38
C TYR A 155 3.50 11.97 -1.25
N SER A 156 4.15 11.25 -0.35
CA SER A 156 3.50 10.64 0.82
C SER A 156 4.47 10.48 1.99
N SER A 157 3.95 10.11 3.14
CA SER A 157 4.75 9.59 4.26
C SER A 157 5.33 8.21 3.95
N GLY A 158 6.14 7.67 4.87
CA GLY A 158 6.68 6.32 4.74
C GLY A 158 5.59 5.25 4.71
N GLU A 159 5.59 4.44 3.65
CA GLU A 159 4.66 3.34 3.40
C GLU A 159 5.44 2.06 3.14
N SER A 160 4.92 0.94 3.64
CA SER A 160 5.41 -0.40 3.33
C SER A 160 4.49 -1.07 2.33
N PHE A 161 4.93 -1.26 1.09
CA PHE A 161 4.16 -1.93 0.05
C PHE A 161 4.33 -3.44 0.13
N SER A 162 3.22 -4.16 0.30
CA SER A 162 3.13 -5.62 0.26
C SER A 162 2.70 -6.06 -1.13
N ILE A 163 3.60 -6.71 -1.86
CA ILE A 163 3.42 -7.03 -3.29
C ILE A 163 3.45 -8.54 -3.46
N ALA A 164 2.44 -9.13 -4.10
CA ALA A 164 2.39 -10.56 -4.37
C ALA A 164 1.96 -10.87 -5.80
N ASP A 165 2.55 -11.91 -6.38
CA ASP A 165 2.09 -12.57 -7.59
C ASP A 165 2.01 -14.09 -7.35
N PRO A 166 1.61 -14.94 -8.33
CA PRO A 166 1.47 -16.39 -8.10
C PRO A 166 2.74 -17.13 -7.62
N ASN A 167 3.91 -16.50 -7.69
CA ASN A 167 5.20 -17.14 -7.43
C ASN A 167 5.94 -16.53 -6.24
N GLU A 168 5.84 -15.22 -6.02
CA GLU A 168 6.63 -14.51 -5.01
C GLU A 168 5.85 -13.44 -4.25
N VAL A 169 6.36 -13.11 -3.06
CA VAL A 169 5.83 -12.06 -2.18
C VAL A 169 6.99 -11.19 -1.71
N TRP A 170 6.78 -9.88 -1.77
CA TRP A 170 7.76 -8.85 -1.47
C TRP A 170 7.20 -7.82 -0.51
N ILE A 171 8.10 -7.26 0.29
CA ILE A 171 7.89 -6.01 1.02
C ILE A 171 8.86 -4.98 0.45
N MET A 172 8.37 -3.76 0.20
CA MET A 172 9.14 -2.64 -0.30
C MET A 172 8.82 -1.38 0.50
N ASP A 173 9.86 -0.73 1.03
CA ASP A 173 9.79 0.52 1.81
C ASP A 173 10.54 1.66 1.10
#